data_AF-A0A935F9T7-F1
#
_entry.id   AF-A0A935F9T7-F1
#
_cell.length_a   1.000
_cell.length_b   1.000
_cell.length_c   1.000
_cell.angle_alpha   90.00
_cell.angle_beta   90.00
_cell.angle_gamma   90.00
#
_symmetry.space_group_name_H-M   'P 1'
#
loop_
_entity.id
_entity.type
_entity.pdbx_description
1 polymer ?
#
loop_
_entity_poly.entity_id
_entity_poly.type
_entity_poly.pdbx_seq_one_letter_code
_entity_poly.pdbx_strand_id
1 'polypeptide(L)'
;MWFIKYLFLLTPFIGTAQTTYSTSDLKNGKFKSDSSYVYTLPFEHRKKVLLIQGYESMFSHKGERALDFKVKTGTRVCAARAGIVIAARSDSDKRGLNPENLSDGNYIFIRHDDGTEANYWHFKLNGVFVKPGDTVVPGQLIGLSGNTGYSAFPHLHFEVRGKDPATGNFGQMATRFATRNGVIYLRPGKFYRTIHP
;
A
#
# COMPACT_ATOMS: atom_id res chain seq x y z
N MET A 1 -15.40 48.25 35.16
CA MET A 1 -16.10 47.21 34.38
C MET A 1 -15.50 47.20 32.98
N TRP A 2 -14.53 46.32 32.73
CA TRP A 2 -13.84 46.17 31.44
C TRP A 2 -14.53 45.04 30.66
N PHE A 3 -14.98 45.32 29.43
CA PHE A 3 -15.47 44.29 28.50
C PHE A 3 -14.45 44.07 27.38
N ILE A 4 -13.83 42.90 27.36
CA ILE A 4 -12.98 42.42 26.26
C ILE A 4 -13.91 41.86 25.18
N LYS A 5 -13.92 42.47 23.99
CA LYS A 5 -14.54 41.90 22.78
C LYS A 5 -13.59 40.87 22.18
N TYR A 6 -13.95 39.60 22.22
CA TYR A 6 -13.27 38.56 21.44
C TYR A 6 -13.70 38.67 19.97
N LEU A 7 -12.76 39.10 19.12
CA LEU A 7 -12.90 39.03 17.67
C LEU A 7 -12.50 37.62 17.21
N PHE A 8 -13.49 36.76 16.93
CA PHE A 8 -13.25 35.49 16.26
C PHE A 8 -12.91 35.76 14.79
N LEU A 9 -11.62 35.66 14.44
CA LEU A 9 -11.18 35.55 13.06
C LEU A 9 -11.57 34.15 12.55
N LEU A 10 -12.71 34.07 11.86
CA LEU A 10 -13.06 32.92 11.03
C LEU A 10 -12.06 32.86 9.86
N THR A 11 -11.02 32.05 9.99
CA THR A 11 -10.21 31.66 8.85
C THR A 11 -11.09 30.86 7.90
N PRO A 12 -11.21 31.25 6.61
CA PRO A 12 -11.97 30.46 5.67
C PRO A 12 -11.33 29.08 5.56
N PHE A 13 -12.09 28.06 5.93
CA PHE A 13 -11.74 26.67 5.64
C PHE A 13 -11.77 26.54 4.11
N ILE A 14 -10.60 26.62 3.48
CA ILE A 14 -10.48 26.29 2.06
C ILE A 14 -10.68 24.78 1.99
N GLY A 15 -11.92 24.35 1.76
CA GLY A 15 -12.22 23.00 1.36
C GLY A 15 -11.49 22.74 0.04
N THR A 16 -10.33 22.09 0.11
CA THR A 16 -9.67 21.61 -1.09
C THR A 16 -10.58 20.55 -1.68
N ALA A 17 -11.25 20.84 -2.79
CA ALA A 17 -11.89 19.83 -3.61
C ALA A 17 -10.81 18.81 -4.00
N GLN A 18 -10.78 17.69 -3.29
CA GLN A 18 -9.75 16.69 -3.44
C GLN A 18 -10.03 15.96 -4.75
N THR A 19 -9.09 16.06 -5.69
CA THR A 19 -9.35 15.59 -7.05
C THR A 19 -9.58 14.08 -7.07
N THR A 20 -10.72 13.65 -7.59
CA THR A 20 -10.99 12.25 -7.89
C THR A 20 -10.10 11.80 -9.06
N TYR A 21 -9.43 10.67 -8.92
CA TYR A 21 -8.66 10.03 -10.00
C TYR A 21 -9.61 9.16 -10.83
N SER A 22 -9.56 9.24 -12.16
CA SER A 22 -10.35 8.32 -13.01
C SER A 22 -9.68 6.94 -13.11
N THR A 23 -10.47 5.88 -13.33
CA THR A 23 -9.94 4.55 -13.69
C THR A 23 -8.92 4.61 -14.84
N SER A 24 -9.15 5.52 -15.79
CA SER A 24 -8.23 5.76 -16.91
C SER A 24 -6.88 6.31 -16.43
N ASP A 25 -6.88 7.26 -15.50
CA ASP A 25 -5.63 7.83 -14.95
C ASP A 25 -4.80 6.76 -14.24
N LEU A 26 -5.46 5.94 -13.41
CA LEU A 26 -4.82 4.83 -12.69
C LEU A 26 -4.19 3.82 -13.65
N LYS A 27 -4.94 3.38 -14.66
CA LYS A 27 -4.46 2.40 -15.65
C LYS A 27 -3.33 2.93 -16.52
N ASN A 28 -3.37 4.23 -16.84
CA ASN A 28 -2.36 4.89 -17.67
C ASN A 28 -1.14 5.40 -16.89
N GLY A 29 -1.13 5.23 -15.57
CA GLY A 29 -0.04 5.70 -14.70
C GLY A 29 0.04 7.22 -14.56
N LYS A 30 -0.98 7.95 -15.03
CA LYS A 30 -1.06 9.40 -14.94
C LYS A 30 -1.50 9.77 -13.54
N PHE A 31 -0.66 10.44 -12.78
CA PHE A 31 -1.04 10.95 -11.48
C PHE A 31 -1.28 12.46 -11.55
N LYS A 32 -2.20 12.94 -10.73
CA LYS A 32 -2.39 14.35 -10.43
C LYS A 32 -1.77 14.64 -9.07
N SER A 33 -1.03 15.73 -8.97
CA SER A 33 -0.50 16.19 -7.68
C SER A 33 -1.66 16.43 -6.72
N ASP A 34 -1.54 15.88 -5.52
CA ASP A 34 -2.43 16.05 -4.37
C ASP A 34 -1.63 15.86 -3.06
N SER A 35 -2.33 15.96 -1.92
CA SER A 35 -1.76 15.83 -0.57
C SER A 35 -1.58 14.39 -0.08
N SER A 36 -1.91 13.35 -0.87
CA SER A 36 -1.70 11.96 -0.45
C SER A 36 -0.22 11.64 -0.28
N TYR A 37 0.14 10.55 0.39
CA TYR A 37 1.56 10.24 0.55
C TYR A 37 2.18 9.62 -0.70
N VAL A 38 3.48 9.84 -0.92
CA VAL A 38 4.27 9.19 -1.97
C VAL A 38 5.05 8.02 -1.37
N TYR A 39 4.70 6.80 -1.76
CA TYR A 39 5.28 5.58 -1.25
C TYR A 39 6.60 5.24 -1.95
N THR A 40 7.47 4.54 -1.22
CA THR A 40 8.56 3.76 -1.83
C THR A 40 8.03 2.39 -2.24
N LEU A 41 8.69 1.72 -3.19
CA LEU A 41 8.37 0.32 -3.47
C LEU A 41 8.73 -0.56 -2.25
N PRO A 42 7.92 -1.59 -1.93
CA PRO A 42 8.06 -2.40 -0.71
C PRO A 42 9.20 -3.45 -0.79
N PHE A 43 10.36 -3.08 -1.30
CA PHE A 43 11.51 -3.97 -1.49
C PHE A 43 12.82 -3.28 -1.14
N GLU A 44 13.92 -4.02 -1.12
CA GLU A 44 15.25 -3.43 -0.90
C GLU A 44 15.63 -2.39 -1.96
N HIS A 45 16.48 -1.44 -1.57
CA HIS A 45 17.03 -0.42 -2.48
C HIS A 45 17.60 -1.09 -3.74
N ARG A 46 17.34 -0.49 -4.92
CA ARG A 46 17.73 -1.02 -6.24
C ARG A 46 17.09 -2.35 -6.67
N LYS A 47 16.25 -3.00 -5.87
CA LYS A 47 15.52 -4.20 -6.31
C LYS A 47 14.67 -3.87 -7.53
N LYS A 48 14.81 -4.66 -8.61
CA LYS A 48 13.98 -4.59 -9.80
C LYS A 48 12.84 -5.62 -9.67
N VAL A 49 11.60 -5.18 -9.80
CA VAL A 49 10.39 -6.03 -9.69
C VAL A 49 9.45 -5.78 -10.86
N LEU A 50 8.71 -6.81 -11.27
CA LEU A 50 7.65 -6.71 -12.26
C LEU A 50 6.32 -6.52 -11.54
N LEU A 51 5.59 -5.44 -11.84
CA LEU A 51 4.20 -5.34 -11.44
C LEU A 51 3.35 -6.13 -12.45
N ILE A 52 2.60 -7.12 -11.97
CA ILE A 52 1.82 -8.03 -12.82
C ILE A 52 0.32 -7.72 -12.77
N GLN A 53 -0.17 -7.18 -11.66
CA GLN A 53 -1.52 -6.65 -11.52
C GLN A 53 -1.45 -5.32 -10.80
N GLY A 54 -2.28 -4.37 -11.22
CA GLY A 54 -2.41 -3.09 -10.55
C GLY A 54 -3.86 -2.65 -10.46
N TYR A 55 -4.07 -1.36 -10.26
CA TYR A 55 -5.38 -0.75 -10.06
C TYR A 55 -6.39 -1.14 -11.15
N GLU A 56 -7.52 -1.72 -10.71
CA GLU A 56 -8.66 -2.08 -11.56
C GLU A 56 -8.28 -2.96 -12.77
N SER A 57 -7.31 -3.87 -12.59
CA SER A 57 -6.83 -4.79 -13.63
C SER A 57 -7.85 -5.91 -13.91
N MET A 58 -7.84 -6.45 -15.13
CA MET A 58 -8.87 -7.37 -15.64
C MET A 58 -8.91 -8.77 -15.00
N PHE A 59 -7.93 -9.15 -14.17
CA PHE A 59 -7.90 -10.46 -13.51
C PHE A 59 -8.62 -10.42 -12.17
N SER A 60 -7.93 -10.68 -11.05
CA SER A 60 -8.51 -10.68 -9.71
C SER A 60 -8.75 -9.27 -9.15
N HIS A 61 -8.24 -8.21 -9.80
CA HIS A 61 -8.33 -6.84 -9.30
C HIS A 61 -9.47 -6.02 -9.94
N LYS A 62 -10.56 -6.65 -10.38
CA LYS A 62 -11.72 -5.91 -10.90
C LYS A 62 -12.40 -5.16 -9.77
N GLY A 63 -12.34 -3.83 -9.78
CA GLY A 63 -12.85 -2.98 -8.69
C GLY A 63 -11.90 -2.86 -7.49
N GLU A 64 -10.72 -3.50 -7.55
CA GLU A 64 -9.72 -3.47 -6.49
C GLU A 64 -8.60 -2.47 -6.84
N ARG A 65 -8.07 -1.79 -5.83
CA ARG A 65 -6.94 -0.86 -5.93
C ARG A 65 -5.67 -1.42 -5.28
N ALA A 66 -5.48 -2.73 -5.43
CA ALA A 66 -4.29 -3.44 -4.99
C ALA A 66 -3.24 -3.60 -6.11
N LEU A 67 -2.03 -3.95 -5.70
CA LEU A 67 -0.85 -4.14 -6.53
C LEU A 67 -0.22 -5.50 -6.25
N ASP A 68 -0.01 -6.30 -7.30
CA ASP A 68 0.71 -7.56 -7.20
C ASP A 68 2.06 -7.46 -7.89
N PHE A 69 3.12 -7.70 -7.11
CA PHE A 69 4.50 -7.71 -7.60
C PHE A 69 5.00 -9.16 -7.74
N LYS A 70 5.42 -9.54 -8.95
CA LYS A 70 6.00 -10.87 -9.19
C LYS A 70 7.38 -10.96 -8.54
N VAL A 71 7.48 -11.78 -7.50
CA VAL A 71 8.72 -12.03 -6.75
C VAL A 71 8.81 -13.50 -6.34
N LYS A 72 10.03 -14.03 -6.22
CA LYS A 72 10.23 -15.40 -5.72
C LYS A 72 9.92 -15.46 -4.23
N THR A 73 9.46 -16.59 -3.71
CA THR A 73 9.45 -16.86 -2.27
C THR A 73 10.82 -16.56 -1.66
N GLY A 74 10.86 -15.92 -0.50
CA GLY A 74 12.09 -15.49 0.16
C GLY A 74 12.62 -14.13 -0.29
N THR A 75 11.94 -13.41 -1.19
CA THR A 75 12.35 -12.04 -1.53
C THR A 75 12.12 -11.12 -0.34
N ARG A 76 13.11 -10.30 0.00
CA ARG A 76 13.06 -9.34 1.10
C ARG A 76 12.03 -8.25 0.81
N VAL A 77 11.05 -8.14 1.70
CA VAL A 77 9.97 -7.14 1.67
C VAL A 77 10.29 -6.10 2.73
N CYS A 78 10.21 -4.84 2.33
CA CYS A 78 10.49 -3.69 3.17
C CYS A 78 9.24 -2.86 3.40
N ALA A 79 9.18 -2.11 4.50
CA ALA A 79 8.13 -1.13 4.74
C ALA A 79 8.18 -0.05 3.64
N ALA A 80 7.04 0.18 2.99
CA ALA A 80 6.90 1.15 1.91
C ALA A 80 6.83 2.61 2.40
N ARG A 81 6.44 2.80 3.67
CA ARG A 81 6.27 4.08 4.36
C ARG A 81 6.41 3.86 5.88
N ALA A 82 6.83 4.89 6.61
CA ALA A 82 6.90 4.87 8.08
C ALA A 82 5.53 4.60 8.71
N GLY A 83 5.50 3.93 9.86
CA GLY A 83 4.26 3.69 10.59
C GLY A 83 4.42 2.73 11.75
N ILE A 84 3.28 2.29 12.28
CA ILE A 84 3.19 1.33 13.39
C ILE A 84 2.57 0.04 12.85
N VAL A 85 3.18 -1.10 13.15
CA VAL A 85 2.60 -2.40 12.82
C VAL A 85 1.36 -2.62 13.70
N ILE A 86 0.21 -2.86 13.07
CA ILE A 86 -1.07 -3.04 13.78
C ILE A 86 -1.56 -4.48 13.77
N ALA A 87 -1.07 -5.29 12.83
CA ALA A 87 -1.39 -6.70 12.73
C ALA A 87 -0.27 -7.45 12.00
N ALA A 88 -0.01 -8.69 12.40
CA ALA A 88 0.94 -9.58 11.75
C ALA A 88 0.52 -11.04 11.92
N ARG A 89 0.70 -11.85 10.87
CA ARG A 89 0.49 -13.31 10.89
C ARG A 89 1.58 -13.99 10.09
N SER A 90 2.12 -15.10 10.61
CA SER A 90 3.26 -15.81 10.00
C SER A 90 3.22 -17.33 10.14
N ASP A 91 2.09 -17.89 10.55
CA ASP A 91 1.91 -19.27 10.99
C ASP A 91 1.24 -20.19 9.95
N SER A 92 0.86 -19.66 8.79
CA SER A 92 0.24 -20.43 7.71
C SER A 92 1.25 -20.91 6.67
N ASP A 93 1.06 -22.13 6.17
CA ASP A 93 1.74 -22.69 4.99
C ASP A 93 0.77 -23.07 3.86
N LYS A 94 -0.54 -22.94 4.09
CA LYS A 94 -1.60 -23.20 3.12
C LYS A 94 -1.49 -22.29 1.92
N ARG A 95 -1.85 -22.79 0.75
CA ARG A 95 -1.73 -22.08 -0.54
C ARG A 95 -2.65 -22.64 -1.61
N GLY A 96 -2.83 -21.88 -2.69
CA GLY A 96 -3.56 -22.29 -3.88
C GLY A 96 -4.97 -21.71 -3.93
N LEU A 97 -5.63 -21.92 -5.08
CA LEU A 97 -6.91 -21.30 -5.44
C LEU A 97 -8.15 -22.04 -4.88
N ASN A 98 -8.02 -22.71 -3.73
CA ASN A 98 -9.17 -23.20 -2.99
C ASN A 98 -9.76 -22.03 -2.17
N PRO A 99 -11.05 -21.70 -2.29
CA PRO A 99 -11.71 -20.64 -1.50
C PRO A 99 -11.48 -20.73 0.01
N GLU A 100 -11.27 -21.92 0.57
CA GLU A 100 -10.93 -22.10 1.99
C GLU A 100 -9.65 -21.36 2.39
N ASN A 101 -8.72 -21.14 1.45
CA ASN A 101 -7.46 -20.44 1.70
C ASN A 101 -7.60 -18.90 1.71
N LEU A 102 -8.78 -18.32 1.48
CA LEU A 102 -8.99 -16.87 1.38
C LEU A 102 -8.47 -16.10 2.61
N SER A 103 -8.64 -16.69 3.80
CA SER A 103 -8.20 -16.08 5.06
C SER A 103 -6.83 -16.56 5.54
N ASP A 104 -6.18 -17.48 4.82
CA ASP A 104 -4.98 -18.19 5.27
C ASP A 104 -3.65 -17.53 4.83
N GLY A 105 -3.70 -16.32 4.26
CA GLY A 105 -2.50 -15.57 3.93
C GLY A 105 -1.77 -15.08 5.18
N ASN A 106 -0.45 -15.23 5.24
CA ASN A 106 0.38 -14.49 6.19
C ASN A 106 0.49 -13.03 5.75
N TYR A 107 0.51 -12.11 6.70
CA TYR A 107 0.39 -10.69 6.45
C TYR A 107 1.14 -9.81 7.44
N ILE A 108 1.33 -8.56 7.05
CA ILE A 108 1.75 -7.45 7.90
C ILE A 108 0.88 -6.25 7.54
N PHE A 109 0.24 -5.60 8.51
CA PHE A 109 -0.49 -4.35 8.31
C PHE A 109 0.20 -3.23 9.09
N ILE A 110 0.45 -2.10 8.41
CA ILE A 110 1.14 -0.93 8.99
C ILE A 110 0.21 0.27 8.89
N ARG A 111 -0.11 0.88 10.03
CA ARG A 111 -0.85 2.14 10.09
C ARG A 111 0.08 3.34 10.02
N HIS A 112 -0.29 4.31 9.20
CA HIS A 112 0.44 5.56 9.00
C HIS A 112 -0.13 6.68 9.86
N ASP A 113 0.62 7.78 9.96
CA ASP A 113 0.27 8.99 10.72
C ASP A 113 -1.01 9.68 10.23
N ASP A 114 -1.28 9.61 8.93
CA ASP A 114 -2.53 10.10 8.32
C ASP A 114 -3.74 9.16 8.50
N GLY A 115 -3.57 8.06 9.24
CA GLY A 115 -4.61 7.07 9.51
C GLY A 115 -4.85 6.06 8.38
N THR A 116 -4.10 6.13 7.27
CA THR A 116 -4.13 5.09 6.23
C THR A 116 -3.37 3.84 6.67
N GLU A 117 -3.68 2.69 6.06
CA GLU A 117 -3.14 1.38 6.40
C GLU A 117 -2.57 0.72 5.16
N ALA A 118 -1.27 0.39 5.17
CA ALA A 118 -0.64 -0.44 4.15
C ALA A 118 -0.70 -1.91 4.55
N ASN A 119 -1.31 -2.73 3.70
CA ASN A 119 -1.45 -4.16 3.90
C ASN A 119 -0.54 -4.92 2.94
N TYR A 120 0.24 -5.85 3.49
CA TYR A 120 1.19 -6.68 2.80
C TYR A 120 0.77 -8.12 3.03
N TRP A 121 0.65 -8.91 1.96
CA TRP A 121 0.11 -10.27 2.03
C TRP A 121 1.01 -11.31 1.37
N HIS A 122 0.67 -12.57 1.63
CA HIS A 122 1.29 -13.77 1.07
C HIS A 122 2.74 -14.00 1.54
N PHE A 123 3.11 -13.59 2.76
CA PHE A 123 4.42 -13.92 3.33
C PHE A 123 4.64 -15.43 3.49
N LYS A 124 5.87 -15.92 3.44
CA LYS A 124 6.13 -17.34 3.71
C LYS A 124 5.90 -17.69 5.18
N LEU A 125 5.68 -18.97 5.48
CA LEU A 125 5.72 -19.50 6.86
C LEU A 125 7.01 -19.05 7.55
N ASN A 126 6.89 -18.55 8.79
CA ASN A 126 7.99 -17.97 9.58
C ASN A 126 8.75 -16.84 8.83
N GLY A 127 8.05 -16.11 7.97
CA GLY A 127 8.61 -15.08 7.10
C GLY A 127 8.39 -13.64 7.58
N VAL A 128 7.64 -13.41 8.65
CA VAL A 128 7.40 -12.06 9.20
C VAL A 128 8.38 -11.77 10.34
N PHE A 129 8.98 -10.58 10.33
CA PHE A 129 10.05 -10.17 11.26
C PHE A 129 9.67 -9.02 12.19
N VAL A 130 8.42 -8.58 12.14
CA VAL A 130 7.88 -7.51 12.98
C VAL A 130 6.60 -7.98 13.66
N LYS A 131 6.21 -7.33 14.75
CA LYS A 131 5.01 -7.65 15.53
C LYS A 131 4.18 -6.39 15.79
N PRO A 132 2.88 -6.54 16.15
CA PRO A 132 2.05 -5.40 16.51
C PRO A 132 2.71 -4.54 17.59
N GLY A 133 2.68 -3.23 17.39
CA GLY A 133 3.33 -2.23 18.25
C GLY A 133 4.72 -1.78 17.78
N ASP A 134 5.38 -2.52 16.87
CA ASP A 134 6.66 -2.10 16.33
C ASP A 134 6.51 -0.85 15.43
N THR A 135 7.38 0.14 15.60
CA THR A 135 7.54 1.25 14.66
C THR A 135 8.48 0.83 13.53
N VAL A 136 8.12 1.19 12.29
CA VAL A 136 8.92 0.92 11.10
C VAL A 136 9.21 2.20 10.33
N VAL A 137 10.35 2.22 9.63
CA VAL A 137 10.74 3.30 8.69
C VAL A 137 10.80 2.80 7.24
N PRO A 138 10.69 3.66 6.22
CA PRO A 138 10.78 3.25 4.83
C PRO A 138 12.08 2.47 4.56
N GLY A 139 11.97 1.36 3.83
CA GLY A 139 13.12 0.50 3.51
C GLY A 139 13.55 -0.46 4.62
N GLN A 140 13.00 -0.37 5.83
CA GLN A 140 13.21 -1.36 6.88
C GLN A 140 12.67 -2.72 6.44
N LEU A 141 13.47 -3.77 6.59
CA LEU A 141 13.05 -5.15 6.34
C LEU A 141 11.93 -5.53 7.33
N ILE A 142 10.81 -6.00 6.82
CA ILE A 142 9.66 -6.44 7.64
C ILE A 142 9.32 -7.93 7.45
N GLY A 143 9.77 -8.54 6.35
CA GLY A 143 9.57 -9.96 6.13
C GLY A 143 10.06 -10.47 4.79
N LEU A 144 9.67 -11.70 4.47
CA LEU A 144 10.02 -12.44 3.26
C LEU A 144 8.75 -12.83 2.51
N SER A 145 8.68 -12.47 1.22
CA SER A 145 7.58 -12.84 0.34
C SER A 145 7.40 -14.36 0.28
N GLY A 146 6.19 -14.81 -0.01
CA GLY A 146 5.84 -16.21 -0.09
C GLY A 146 4.77 -16.46 -1.14
N ASN A 147 3.89 -17.39 -0.82
CA ASN A 147 2.78 -17.83 -1.66
C ASN A 147 1.61 -18.37 -0.81
N THR A 148 1.44 -17.89 0.42
CA THR A 148 0.46 -18.45 1.36
C THR A 148 -0.93 -17.85 1.15
N GLY A 149 -1.97 -18.57 1.53
CA GLY A 149 -3.37 -18.16 1.33
C GLY A 149 -3.85 -18.37 -0.10
N TYR A 150 -4.88 -17.64 -0.48
CA TYR A 150 -5.47 -17.70 -1.82
C TYR A 150 -4.56 -17.03 -2.87
N SER A 151 -3.55 -17.78 -3.32
CA SER A 151 -2.53 -17.32 -4.26
C SER A 151 -2.15 -18.43 -5.24
N ALA A 152 -2.11 -18.10 -6.53
CA ALA A 152 -1.73 -19.04 -7.59
C ALA A 152 -0.22 -19.26 -7.69
N PHE A 153 0.59 -18.22 -7.44
CA PHE A 153 2.04 -18.25 -7.57
C PHE A 153 2.70 -17.21 -6.66
N PRO A 154 4.00 -17.34 -6.34
CA PRO A 154 4.69 -16.41 -5.47
C PRO A 154 4.63 -14.95 -5.95
N HIS A 155 4.11 -14.07 -5.11
CA HIS A 155 4.05 -12.64 -5.32
C HIS A 155 3.91 -11.90 -3.99
N LEU A 156 4.07 -10.58 -4.03
CA LEU A 156 3.66 -9.70 -2.93
C LEU A 156 2.39 -8.98 -3.38
N HIS A 157 1.30 -9.20 -2.65
CA HIS A 157 0.09 -8.38 -2.76
C HIS A 157 0.19 -7.22 -1.78
N PHE A 158 -0.01 -6.01 -2.30
CA PHE A 158 0.11 -4.75 -1.58
C PHE A 158 -1.09 -3.87 -1.86
N GLU A 159 -1.73 -3.38 -0.81
CA GLU A 159 -2.84 -2.43 -0.90
C GLU A 159 -2.70 -1.36 0.18
N VAL A 160 -3.31 -0.21 -0.04
CA VAL A 160 -3.50 0.79 1.01
C VAL A 160 -4.97 1.04 1.20
N ARG A 161 -5.42 1.07 2.46
CA ARG A 161 -6.80 1.35 2.86
C ARG A 161 -6.85 2.62 3.68
N GLY A 162 -7.93 3.36 3.53
CA GLY A 162 -8.13 4.62 4.25
C GLY A 162 -9.47 5.24 3.93
N LYS A 163 -9.76 6.38 4.55
CA LYS A 163 -10.93 7.18 4.18
C LYS A 163 -10.66 7.87 2.85
N ASP A 164 -11.50 7.58 1.86
CA ASP A 164 -11.56 8.33 0.62
C ASP A 164 -11.96 9.77 0.96
N PRO A 165 -11.13 10.77 0.67
CA PRO A 165 -11.43 12.13 1.09
C PRO A 165 -12.58 12.79 0.31
N ALA A 166 -12.90 12.29 -0.90
CA ALA A 166 -13.99 12.79 -1.71
C ALA A 166 -15.34 12.23 -1.26
N THR A 167 -15.37 10.98 -0.79
CA THR A 167 -16.63 10.29 -0.42
C THR A 167 -16.80 10.09 1.08
N GLY A 168 -15.73 10.22 1.88
CA GLY A 168 -15.68 9.89 3.30
C GLY A 168 -15.67 8.38 3.61
N ASN A 169 -15.87 7.53 2.60
CA ASN A 169 -15.97 6.08 2.77
C ASN A 169 -14.60 5.46 3.03
N PHE A 170 -14.55 4.46 3.91
CA PHE A 170 -13.34 3.67 4.11
C PHE A 170 -13.23 2.61 3.02
N GLY A 171 -12.10 2.57 2.32
CA GLY A 171 -11.89 1.64 1.21
C GLY A 171 -10.44 1.61 0.76
N GLN A 172 -10.18 0.91 -0.34
CA GLN A 172 -8.84 0.90 -0.93
C GLN A 172 -8.55 2.22 -1.64
N MET A 173 -7.29 2.62 -1.60
CA MET A 173 -6.78 3.86 -2.16
C MET A 173 -5.69 3.55 -3.19
N ALA A 174 -5.72 4.27 -4.31
CA ALA A 174 -4.59 4.22 -5.24
C ALA A 174 -3.38 4.90 -4.60
N THR A 175 -2.19 4.32 -4.77
CA THR A 175 -0.95 4.83 -4.18
C THR A 175 0.01 5.36 -5.24
N ARG A 176 0.61 6.50 -4.95
CA ARG A 176 1.63 7.13 -5.78
C ARG A 176 3.00 6.66 -5.32
N PHE A 177 3.90 6.39 -6.26
CA PHE A 177 5.24 5.88 -5.95
C PHE A 177 6.33 6.78 -6.49
N ALA A 178 7.37 6.99 -5.68
CA ALA A 178 8.61 7.60 -6.16
C ALA A 178 9.36 6.61 -7.07
N THR A 179 9.63 7.02 -8.31
CA THR A 179 10.40 6.23 -9.28
C THR A 179 11.49 7.08 -9.92
N ARG A 180 12.36 6.44 -10.71
CA ARG A 180 13.40 7.15 -11.48
C ARG A 180 12.82 8.15 -12.48
N ASN A 181 11.56 7.98 -12.89
CA ASN A 181 10.88 8.82 -13.85
C ASN A 181 9.93 9.81 -13.16
N GLY A 182 10.15 10.08 -11.87
CA GLY A 182 9.27 10.88 -11.04
C GLY A 182 8.21 10.06 -10.31
N VAL A 183 7.28 10.78 -9.68
CA VAL A 183 6.13 10.21 -9.00
C VAL A 183 5.14 9.69 -10.04
N ILE A 184 4.57 8.49 -9.86
CA ILE A 184 3.56 7.93 -10.78
C ILE A 184 2.59 7.01 -10.06
N TYR A 185 1.46 6.70 -10.71
CA TYR A 185 0.74 5.45 -10.46
C TYR A 185 1.43 4.32 -11.21
N LEU A 186 1.69 3.19 -10.54
CA LEU A 186 2.31 2.04 -11.18
C LEU A 186 1.34 1.38 -12.17
N ARG A 187 1.89 0.81 -13.24
CA ARG A 187 1.15 0.14 -14.32
C ARG A 187 1.57 -1.31 -14.42
N PRO A 188 0.61 -2.25 -14.56
CA PRO A 188 0.94 -3.66 -14.76
C PRO A 188 1.74 -3.86 -16.06
N GLY A 189 2.51 -4.94 -16.11
CA GLY A 189 3.37 -5.28 -17.25
C GLY A 189 4.65 -4.44 -17.35
N LYS A 190 5.00 -3.66 -16.31
CA LYS A 190 6.20 -2.84 -16.28
C LYS A 190 7.13 -3.23 -15.12
N PHE A 191 8.42 -3.09 -15.36
CA PHE A 191 9.44 -3.23 -14.33
C PHE A 191 9.67 -1.90 -13.63
N TYR A 192 9.75 -1.96 -12.31
CA TYR A 192 10.09 -0.84 -11.46
C TYR A 192 11.31 -1.16 -10.62
N ARG A 193 12.04 -0.13 -10.20
CA ARG A 193 13.21 -0.27 -9.34
C ARG A 193 13.03 0.56 -8.09
N THR A 194 13.23 -0.06 -6.92
CA THR A 194 13.07 0.64 -5.65
C THR A 194 14.12 1.72 -5.47
N ILE A 195 13.65 2.87 -4.99
CA ILE A 195 14.45 4.00 -4.53
C ILE A 195 13.96 4.28 -3.11
N HIS A 196 14.87 4.12 -2.16
CA HIS A 196 14.69 4.61 -0.79
C HIS A 196 15.41 5.95 -0.68
N PRO A 197 14.85 6.91 0.08
CA PRO A 197 15.54 8.14 0.42
C PRO A 197 16.84 7.88 1.19
#